data_AF-A0A445MIT0-F1
#
_entry.id   AF-A0A445MIT0-F1
#
_cell.length_a   1.000
_cell.length_b   1.000
_cell.length_c   1.000
_cell.angle_alpha   90.00
_cell.angle_beta   90.00
_cell.angle_gamma   90.00
#
_symmetry.space_group_name_H-M   'P 1'
#
loop_
_entity.id
_entity.type
_entity.pdbx_description
1 polymer ?
#
loop_
_entity_poly.entity_id
_entity_poly.type
_entity_poly.pdbx_seq_one_letter_code
_entity_poly.pdbx_strand_id
1 'polypeptide(L)' 'MRVEFPRWEDGDPTTWISRAEKFFHFYRTPEESKVEVASNQLDGDVIRWSDLYETYHGVPSWR' A
#
# COMPACT_ATOMS: atom_id res chain seq x y z
N MET A 1 1.77 17.66 -12.87
CA MET A 1 1.59 16.24 -13.23
C MET A 1 1.17 15.51 -11.95
N ARG A 2 -0.02 14.91 -11.91
CA ARG A 2 -0.53 14.17 -10.75
C ARG A 2 -0.28 12.69 -11.03
N VAL A 3 0.46 12.02 -10.16
CA VAL A 3 0.63 10.56 -10.22
C VAL A 3 -0.48 9.99 -9.35
N GLU A 4 -1.35 9.17 -9.91
CA GLU A 4 -2.39 8.48 -9.14
C GLU A 4 -1.77 7.24 -8.48
N PHE A 5 -2.28 6.89 -7.30
CA PHE A 5 -1.84 5.66 -6.64
C PHE A 5 -2.32 4.45 -7.46
N PRO A 6 -1.47 3.42 -7.68
CA PRO A 6 -1.89 2.26 -8.44
C PRO A 6 -3.04 1.54 -7.74
N ARG A 7 -4.17 1.35 -8.43
CA ARG A 7 -5.19 0.40 -7.99
C ARG A 7 -4.63 -1.02 -8.05
N TRP A 8 -5.03 -1.84 -7.08
CA TRP A 8 -4.83 -3.28 -7.18
C TRP A 8 -5.62 -3.80 -8.38
N GLU A 9 -4.90 -4.33 -9.39
CA GLU A 9 -5.47 -5.10 -10.49
C GLU A 9 -4.95 -6.53 -10.31
N ASP A 10 -5.85 -7.51 -10.27
CA ASP A 10 -5.70 -8.92 -9.86
C ASP A 10 -4.63 -9.79 -10.59
N GLY A 11 -3.61 -9.19 -11.19
CA GLY A 11 -2.66 -9.88 -12.07
C GLY A 11 -1.22 -9.95 -11.60
N ASP A 12 -0.69 -8.93 -10.90
CA ASP A 12 0.75 -8.87 -10.60
C ASP A 12 1.12 -8.00 -9.38
N PRO A 13 1.36 -8.61 -8.19
CA PRO A 13 1.80 -7.89 -7.00
C PRO A 13 3.15 -7.19 -7.19
N THR A 14 4.07 -7.74 -7.99
CA THR A 14 5.40 -7.14 -8.21
C THR A 14 5.29 -5.84 -9.00
N THR A 15 4.46 -5.83 -10.05
CA THR A 15 4.17 -4.61 -10.81
C THR A 15 3.44 -3.58 -9.96
N TRP A 16 2.52 -4.00 -9.10
CA TRP A 16 1.81 -3.09 -8.19
C TRP A 16 2.74 -2.44 -7.17
N ILE A 17 3.58 -3.22 -6.48
CA ILE A 17 4.58 -2.73 -5.52
C ILE A 17 5.53 -1.75 -6.21
N SER A 18 6.04 -2.09 -7.40
CA SER A 18 6.95 -1.22 -8.17
C SER A 18 6.32 0.13 -8.53
N ARG A 19 5.00 0.18 -8.76
CA ARG A 19 4.25 1.42 -9.01
C ARG A 19 4.01 2.21 -7.72
N ALA A 20 3.71 1.53 -6.62
CA ALA A 20 3.54 2.15 -5.31
C ALA A 20 4.84 2.80 -4.82
N GLU A 21 5.98 2.14 -5.00
CA GLU A 21 7.30 2.70 -4.67
C GLU A 21 7.60 3.99 -5.43
N LYS A 22 7.28 4.04 -6.73
CA LYS A 22 7.44 5.25 -7.55
C LYS A 22 6.54 6.38 -7.05
N PHE A 23 5.30 6.07 -6.66
CA PHE A 23 4.38 7.03 -6.06
C PHE A 23 4.97 7.59 -4.75
N PHE A 24 5.40 6.72 -3.84
CA PHE A 24 5.96 7.15 -2.55
C PHE A 24 7.24 7.98 -2.71
N HIS A 25 8.09 7.62 -3.67
CA HIS A 25 9.27 8.39 -3.99
C HIS A 25 8.92 9.79 -4.52
N PHE A 26 7.96 9.87 -5.44
CA PHE A 26 7.53 11.12 -6.05
C PHE A 26 6.91 12.07 -5.01
N TYR A 27 6.04 11.56 -4.13
CA TYR A 27 5.37 12.35 -3.10
C TYR A 27 6.13 12.46 -1.78
N ARG A 28 7.33 11.84 -1.67
CA ARG A 28 8.12 11.76 -0.44
C ARG A 28 7.30 11.27 0.75
N THR A 29 6.51 10.23 0.53
CA THR A 29 5.65 9.66 1.57
C THR A 29 6.52 9.11 2.71
N PRO A 30 6.26 9.53 3.97
CA PRO A 30 6.96 9.02 5.15
C PRO A 30 6.84 7.51 5.26
N GLU A 31 7.86 6.83 5.78
CA GLU A 31 7.90 5.36 5.86
C GLU A 31 6.74 4.80 6.70
N GLU A 32 6.41 5.51 7.78
CA GLU A 32 5.28 5.23 8.67
C GLU A 32 3.91 5.36 8.00
N SER A 33 3.79 6.14 6.92
CA SER A 33 2.51 6.39 6.23
C SER A 33 2.32 5.52 4.98
N LYS A 34 3.38 4.86 4.47
CA LYS A 34 3.31 4.09 3.22
C LYS A 34 2.32 2.94 3.31
N VAL A 35 2.33 2.21 4.43
CA VAL A 35 1.44 1.08 4.66
C VAL A 35 -0.02 1.53 4.70
N GLU A 36 -0.33 2.58 5.46
CA GLU A 36 -1.68 3.14 5.51
C GLU A 36 -2.17 3.60 4.13
N VAL A 37 -1.32 4.31 3.37
CA VAL A 37 -1.68 4.79 2.02
C VAL A 37 -1.89 3.62 1.05
N ALA A 38 -1.06 2.58 1.12
CA ALA A 38 -1.21 1.39 0.29
C ALA A 38 -2.48 0.60 0.65
N SER A 39 -2.74 0.39 1.94
CA SER A 39 -3.91 -0.33 2.44
C SER A 39 -5.23 0.34 2.05
N ASN A 40 -5.28 1.68 2.07
CA ASN A 40 -6.45 2.46 1.63
C ASN A 40 -6.77 2.33 0.13
N GLN A 41 -5.87 1.75 -0.67
CA GLN A 41 -6.02 1.58 -2.12
C GLN A 41 -6.30 0.13 -2.52
N LEU A 42 -6.43 -0.75 -1.53
CA LEU A 42 -6.91 -2.11 -1.69
C LEU A 42 -8.44 -2.08 -1.54
N ASP A 43 -9.17 -2.42 -2.60
CA ASP A 43 -10.63 -2.56 -2.55
C ASP A 43 -11.00 -3.81 -1.73
N GLY A 44 -12.21 -3.81 -1.16
CA GLY A 44 -12.98 -4.93 -0.54
C GLY A 44 -12.24 -6.20 -0.04
N ASP A 45 -12.58 -6.70 1.15
CA ASP A 45 -11.98 -7.88 1.83
C ASP A 45 -10.50 -7.74 2.27
N VAL A 46 -9.66 -6.96 1.59
CA VAL A 46 -8.24 -6.80 1.96
C VAL A 46 -8.06 -5.89 3.19
N ILE A 47 -8.93 -4.89 3.38
CA ILE A 47 -8.97 -4.04 4.59
C ILE A 47 -9.16 -4.90 5.86
N ARG A 48 -10.02 -5.93 5.78
CA ARG A 48 -10.24 -6.85 6.91
C ARG A 48 -8.99 -7.68 7.22
N TRP A 49 -8.18 -7.99 6.20
CA TRP A 49 -6.92 -8.70 6.39
C TRP A 49 -5.85 -7.78 7.00
N SER A 50 -5.77 -6.50 6.59
CA SER A 50 -4.82 -5.55 7.18
C SER A 50 -5.09 -5.29 8.65
N ASP A 51 -6.36 -5.07 9.03
CA ASP A 51 -6.76 -4.86 10.43
C ASP A 51 -6.44 -6.10 11.30
N LEU A 52 -6.66 -7.29 10.74
CA LEU A 52 -6.35 -8.55 11.40
C LEU A 52 -4.83 -8.73 11.56
N TYR A 53 -4.05 -8.42 10.53
CA TYR A 53 -2.60 -8.53 10.56
C TYR A 53 -1.98 -7.57 11.58
N GLU A 54 -2.44 -6.32 11.63
CA GLU A 54 -2.03 -5.34 12.65
C GLU A 54 -2.32 -5.82 14.06
N THR A 55 -3.47 -6.49 14.27
CA THR A 55 -3.86 -7.03 15.58
C THR A 55 -2.92 -8.13 16.07
N TYR A 56 -2.43 -8.99 15.17
CA TYR A 56 -1.57 -10.13 15.55
C TYR A 56 -0.07 -9.83 15.50
N HIS A 57 0.36 -8.91 14.64
CA HIS A 57 1.78 -8.69 14.32
C HIS A 57 2.27 -7.26 14.59
N GLY A 58 1.38 -6.35 15.00
CA GLY A 58 1.69 -4.92 15.14
C GLY A 58 1.68 -4.19 13.79
N VAL A 59 1.95 -2.89 13.83
CA VAL A 59 1.94 -2.04 12.63
C VAL A 59 3.02 -2.53 11.64
N PRO A 60 2.64 -2.97 10.42
CA PRO A 60 3.63 -3.37 9.43
C PRO A 60 4.48 -2.19 8.99
N SER A 61 5.75 -2.45 8.70
CA SER A 61 6.59 -1.55 7.92
C SER A 61 6.41 -1.81 6.42
N TRP A 62 6.66 -0.79 5.60
CA TRP A 62 6.70 -0.96 4.14
C TRP A 62 7.88 -1.83 3.65
N ARG A 63 8.86 -2.07 4.52
CA ARG A 63 10.09 -2.82 4.25
C ARG A 63 10.04 -4.22 4.85
#